data_AF-A0A9J6P6X1-F1
#
_entry.id   AF-A0A9J6P6X1-F1
#
_cell.length_a   1.000
_cell.length_b   1.000
_cell.length_c   1.000
_cell.angle_alpha   90.00
_cell.angle_beta   90.00
_cell.angle_gamma   90.00
#
_symmetry.space_group_name_H-M   'P 1'
#
loop_
_entity.id
_entity.type
_entity.pdbx_description
1 polymer ?
#
loop_
_entity_poly.entity_id
_entity_poly.type
_entity_poly.pdbx_seq_one_letter_code
_entity_poly.pdbx_strand_id
1 'polypeptide(L)' 'MKRILIFIIKLYRKYISPLKQPCCRFYPSCSQYAIDAISKYGALKGGFMAIKRIIKCNPFNPGGYDPVK' A
#
# COMPACT_ATOMS: atom_id res chain seq x y z
N MET A 1 10.37 -11.58 -9.34
CA MET A 1 9.43 -10.47 -9.60
C MET A 1 8.93 -9.77 -8.34
N LYS A 2 8.42 -10.49 -7.31
CA LYS A 2 7.92 -9.90 -6.03
C LYS A 2 8.87 -8.90 -5.33
N ARG A 3 10.18 -9.17 -5.30
CA ARG A 3 11.18 -8.28 -4.68
C ARG A 3 11.36 -6.94 -5.42
N ILE A 4 11.21 -6.92 -6.75
CA ILE A 4 11.38 -5.70 -7.56
C ILE A 4 10.26 -4.70 -7.25
N LEU A 5 9.01 -5.15 -7.22
CA LEU A 5 7.88 -4.28 -6.85
C LEU A 5 8.01 -3.77 -5.41
N ILE A 6 8.36 -4.64 -4.46
CA ILE A 6 8.57 -4.22 -3.07
C ILE A 6 9.70 -3.20 -2.97
N PHE A 7 10.77 -3.37 -3.74
CA PHE A 7 11.88 -2.43 -3.78
C PHE A 7 11.45 -1.06 -4.33
N ILE A 8 10.67 -1.02 -5.42
CA ILE A 8 10.11 0.22 -5.97
C ILE A 8 9.21 0.92 -4.94
N ILE A 9 8.34 0.16 -4.25
CA ILE A 9 7.44 0.73 -3.22
C ILE A 9 8.25 1.26 -2.03
N LYS A 10 9.33 0.57 -1.62
CA LYS A 10 10.23 1.05 -0.57
C LYS A 10 10.99 2.30 -0.99
N LEU A 11 11.44 2.39 -2.24
CA LEU A 11 12.07 3.58 -2.81
C LEU A 11 11.07 4.75 -2.79
N TYR A 12 9.87 4.55 -3.31
CA TYR A 12 8.79 5.55 -3.24
C TYR A 12 8.54 6.00 -1.80
N ARG A 13 8.46 5.06 -0.85
CA ARG A 13 8.25 5.39 0.56
C ARG A 13 9.43 6.17 1.17
N LYS A 14 10.67 5.83 0.81
CA LYS A 14 11.87 6.47 1.36
C LYS A 14 12.08 7.89 0.82
N TYR A 15 11.79 8.12 -0.46
CA TYR A 15 12.08 9.40 -1.12
C TYR A 15 10.87 10.32 -1.24
N ILE A 16 9.65 9.77 -1.40
CA ILE A 16 8.43 10.57 -1.66
C ILE A 16 7.52 10.65 -0.43
N SER A 17 7.45 9.60 0.41
CA SER A 17 6.60 9.64 1.61
C SER A 17 6.98 10.71 2.64
N PRO A 18 8.26 11.02 2.95
CA PRO A 18 8.57 12.06 3.94
C PRO A 18 8.23 13.47 3.47
N LEU A 19 8.04 13.67 2.16
CA LEU A 19 7.61 14.93 1.57
C LEU A 19 6.08 15.10 1.56
N LYS A 20 5.33 14.06 1.93
CA LYS A 20 3.85 14.08 1.96
C LYS A 20 3.34 13.86 3.39
N GLN A 21 2.33 14.64 3.76
CA GLN A 21 1.57 14.40 4.97
C GLN A 21 0.94 12.99 4.96
N PRO A 22 0.65 12.39 6.13
CA PRO A 22 -0.01 11.09 6.19
C PRO A 22 -1.43 11.17 5.62
N CYS A 23 -1.58 10.89 4.33
CA CYS A 23 -2.87 10.86 3.62
C CYS A 23 -3.60 9.50 3.74
N CYS A 24 -2.91 8.47 4.24
CA CYS A 24 -3.50 7.14 4.37
C CYS A 24 -4.56 7.13 5.48
N ARG A 25 -5.82 6.93 5.10
CA ARG A 25 -6.93 6.76 6.05
C ARG A 25 -7.04 5.36 6.65
N PHE A 26 -6.39 4.40 6.02
CA PHE A 26 -6.41 3.01 6.45
C PHE A 26 -5.12 2.63 7.18
N TYR A 27 -5.26 1.80 8.20
CA TYR A 27 -4.14 1.18 8.92
C TYR A 27 -4.11 -0.34 8.68
N PRO A 28 -2.94 -0.93 8.39
CA PRO A 28 -1.67 -0.28 8.09
C PRO A 28 -1.73 0.53 6.77
N SER A 29 -0.78 1.46 6.59
CA SER A 29 -0.77 2.38 5.44
C SER A 29 -0.85 1.66 4.09
N CYS A 30 -1.35 2.33 3.03
CA CYS A 30 -1.53 1.71 1.72
C CYS A 30 -0.21 1.12 1.15
N SER A 31 0.93 1.74 1.45
CA SER A 31 2.25 1.23 1.05
C SER A 31 2.68 0.01 1.84
N GLN A 32 2.41 -0.03 3.15
CA GLN A 32 2.67 -1.21 3.98
C GLN A 32 1.76 -2.38 3.56
N TYR A 33 0.46 -2.11 3.36
CA TYR A 33 -0.47 -3.10 2.83
C TYR A 33 -0.03 -3.64 1.47
N ALA A 34 0.48 -2.77 0.58
CA ALA A 34 0.99 -3.21 -0.71
C ALA A 34 2.17 -4.19 -0.57
N ILE A 35 3.09 -3.92 0.37
CA ILE A 35 4.22 -4.81 0.66
C ILE A 35 3.71 -6.14 1.20
N ASP A 36 2.80 -6.12 2.19
CA ASP A 36 2.26 -7.33 2.80
C ASP A 36 1.47 -8.17 1.78
N ALA A 37 0.67 -7.53 0.94
CA ALA A 37 -0.15 -8.19 -0.08
C ALA A 37 0.71 -8.82 -1.17
N ILE A 38 1.75 -8.11 -1.63
CA ILE A 38 2.69 -8.64 -2.63
C ILE A 38 3.55 -9.76 -2.03
N SER A 39 3.90 -9.66 -0.75
CA SER A 39 4.65 -10.71 -0.05
C SER A 39 3.83 -11.99 0.10
N LYS A 40 2.54 -11.86 0.42
CA LYS A 40 1.66 -13.00 0.70
C LYS A 40 1.01 -13.62 -0.54
N TYR A 41 0.49 -12.80 -1.45
CA TYR A 41 -0.26 -13.26 -2.63
C TYR A 41 0.51 -13.14 -3.95
N GLY A 42 1.75 -12.62 -3.92
CA GLY A 42 2.57 -12.39 -5.11
C GLY A 42 2.27 -11.06 -5.81
N ALA A 43 3.05 -10.75 -6.84
CA ALA A 43 3.04 -9.45 -7.51
C ALA A 43 1.70 -9.09 -8.17
N LEU A 44 1.05 -10.05 -8.85
CA LEU A 44 -0.20 -9.82 -9.58
C LEU A 44 -1.38 -9.61 -8.63
N LYS A 45 -1.66 -10.61 -7.78
CA LYS A 45 -2.81 -10.58 -6.87
C LYS A 45 -2.61 -9.56 -5.74
N GLY A 46 -1.40 -9.46 -5.20
CA GLY A 46 -1.04 -8.46 -4.20
C GLY A 46 -1.06 -7.03 -4.76
N GLY A 47 -0.56 -6.84 -5.99
CA GLY A 47 -0.62 -5.55 -6.68
C GLY A 47 -2.05 -5.10 -6.95
N PHE A 48 -2.92 -6.01 -7.41
CA PHE A 48 -4.34 -5.71 -7.62
C PHE A 48 -5.05 -5.30 -6.32
N MET A 49 -4.81 -6.02 -5.22
CA MET A 49 -5.35 -5.68 -3.90
C MET A 49 -4.86 -4.30 -3.43
N ALA A 50 -3.57 -4.00 -3.63
CA ALA A 50 -2.98 -2.72 -3.27
C ALA A 50 -3.61 -1.56 -4.04
N ILE A 51 -3.74 -1.67 -5.37
CA ILE A 51 -4.34 -0.65 -6.23
C ILE A 51 -5.79 -0.40 -5.84
N LYS A 52 -6.58 -1.47 -5.66
CA LYS A 52 -7.98 -1.37 -5.21
C LYS A 52 -8.10 -0.58 -3.90
N ARG A 53 -7.13 -0.73 -3.00
CA ARG A 53 -7.12 -0.01 -1.72
C ARG A 53 -6.67 1.43 -1.85
N ILE A 54 -5.71 1.74 -2.71
CA ILE A 54 -5.30 3.11 -3.01
C ILE A 54 -6.50 3.91 -3.55
N ILE A 55 -7.29 3.31 -4.46
CA ILE A 55 -8.52 3.95 -5.00
C ILE A 55 -9.55 4.20 -3.89
N LYS A 56 -9.69 3.27 -2.93
CA LYS A 56 -10.56 3.43 -1.75
C LYS A 56 -10.03 4.44 -0.73
N CYS A 57 -8.75 4.82 -0.80
CA CYS A 57 -8.12 5.74 0.14
C CYS A 57 -8.36 7.20 -0.29
N ASN A 58 -9.62 7.61 -0.29
CA ASN A 58 -10.07 8.95 -0.64
C ASN A 58 -10.68 9.67 0.58
N PRO A 59 -10.78 11.02 0.56
CA PRO A 59 -11.28 11.79 1.70
C PRO A 59 -12.77 11.60 2.04
N PHE A 60 -13.48 10.77 1.28
CA PHE A 60 -14.90 10.44 1.50
C PHE A 60 -15.10 9.11 2.21
N ASN A 61 -14.02 8.36 2.49
CA ASN A 61 -14.09 7.08 3.16
C ASN A 61 -13.57 7.23 4.59
N PRO A 62 -14.31 6.83 5.65
CA PRO A 62 -13.87 7.02 7.04
C PRO A 62 -12.53 6.35 7.37
N GLY A 63 -12.07 5.41 6.54
CA GLY A 63 -10.85 4.66 6.80
C GLY A 63 -11.09 3.58 7.87
N GLY A 64 -10.00 3.01 8.39
CA GLY A 64 -10.08 1.98 9.42
C GLY A 64 -8.95 0.97 9.39
N TYR A 65 -9.03 -0.01 10.29
CA TYR A 65 -8.09 -1.13 10.39
C TYR A 65 -8.46 -2.23 9.39
N ASP A 66 -7.58 -2.49 8.42
CA ASP A 66 -7.79 -3.53 7.41
C ASP A 66 -6.44 -4.17 7.05
N PRO A 67 -5.86 -5.07 7.86
CA PRO A 67 -4.61 -5.74 7.52
C PRO A 67 -4.80 -6.80 6.43
N VAL A 68 -3.73 -7.12 5.69
CA VAL A 68 -3.73 -8.26 4.77
C VAL A 68 -3.97 -9.54 5.57
N LYS A 69 -5.04 -10.27 5.25
CA LYS A 69 -5.38 -11.56 5.89
C LYS A 69 -4.57 -12.72 5.37
#